data_AF-A0A0B8P2K3-F1
#
_entry.id   AF-A0A0B8P2K3-F1
#
_cell.length_a   1.000
_cell.length_b   1.000
_cell.length_c   1.000
_cell.angle_alpha   90.00
_cell.angle_beta   90.00
_cell.angle_gamma   90.00
#
_symmetry.space_group_name_H-M   'P 1'
#
loop_
_entity.id
_entity.type
_entity.pdbx_description
1 polymer ?
#
loop_
_entity_poly.entity_id
_entity_poly.type
_entity_poly.pdbx_seq_one_letter_code
_entity_poly.pdbx_strand_id
1 'polypeptide(L)'
;MDSTKRRFLSAITAGAALIPVAGIGTATAAPIIRNNNEPDRKGQVGKRYAMVVDLRKCVGCQACTVACSIENQAPIGQFRTTVKQYEVRLSDGTTATEEVKSFMLPRLCNHCENPPCVAVCPVQATFQREDGIVMVDNSRCVACAYCVQACPYDARFINEST
;
A
#
# COMPACT_ATOMS: atom_id res chain seq x y z
N MET A 1 -6.02 2.46 35.89
CA MET A 1 -5.66 3.66 35.10
C MET A 1 -5.60 4.85 36.04
N ASP A 2 -4.39 5.34 36.28
CA ASP A 2 -4.05 6.23 37.40
C ASP A 2 -4.47 7.69 37.15
N SER A 3 -5.20 8.27 38.10
CA SER A 3 -5.88 9.58 38.00
C SER A 3 -4.92 10.77 37.96
N THR A 4 -3.67 10.55 38.34
CA THR A 4 -2.58 11.53 38.39
C THR A 4 -2.23 12.08 37.01
N LYS A 5 -2.38 11.29 35.94
CA LYS A 5 -2.12 11.72 34.55
C LYS A 5 -3.17 12.70 34.01
N ARG A 6 -4.38 12.71 34.57
CA ARG A 6 -5.47 13.60 34.12
C ARG A 6 -5.26 15.04 34.62
N ARG A 7 -4.67 15.24 35.80
CA ARG A 7 -4.40 16.59 36.34
C ARG A 7 -3.28 17.32 35.61
N PHE A 8 -2.34 16.61 34.99
CA PHE A 8 -1.25 17.24 34.23
C PHE A 8 -1.76 17.95 32.96
N LEU A 9 -2.82 17.43 32.34
CA LEU A 9 -3.45 18.04 31.16
C LEU A 9 -4.31 19.26 31.51
N SER A 10 -4.78 19.39 32.74
CA SER A 10 -5.60 20.50 33.19
C SER A 10 -4.79 21.78 33.50
N ALA A 11 -3.48 21.65 33.70
CA ALA A 11 -2.60 22.78 34.05
C ALA A 11 -2.15 23.61 32.83
N ILE A 12 -2.37 23.13 31.60
CA ILE A 12 -1.88 23.77 30.37
C ILE A 12 -2.91 24.79 29.81
N THR A 13 -4.15 24.83 30.31
CA THR A 13 -5.21 25.68 29.76
C THR A 13 -5.33 27.08 30.40
N ALA A 14 -4.52 27.41 31.40
CA ALA A 14 -4.56 28.73 32.08
C ALA A 14 -3.47 29.71 31.62
N GLY A 15 -2.87 29.50 30.43
CA GLY A 15 -1.78 30.30 29.89
C GLY A 15 -2.00 30.70 28.43
N ALA A 16 -3.16 31.23 28.10
CA ALA A 16 -3.36 31.91 26.82
C ALA A 16 -2.73 33.30 26.88
N ALA A 17 -1.53 33.46 26.32
CA ALA A 17 -1.06 34.76 25.86
C ALA A 17 -0.12 34.59 24.66
N LEU A 18 -0.67 34.94 23.49
CA LEU A 18 0.04 35.44 22.31
C LEU A 18 0.85 34.43 21.48
N ILE A 19 0.16 33.54 20.77
CA ILE A 19 0.62 33.13 19.43
C ILE A 19 -0.44 33.65 18.45
N PRO A 20 -0.09 34.46 17.44
CA PRO A 20 -1.08 34.99 16.51
C PRO A 20 -1.69 33.82 15.72
N VAL A 21 -3.00 33.62 15.87
CA VAL A 21 -3.79 32.60 15.14
C VAL A 21 -3.95 32.97 13.65
N ALA A 22 -3.36 34.08 13.19
CA ALA A 22 -3.37 34.50 11.78
C ALA A 22 -2.52 33.64 10.84
N GLY A 23 -1.79 32.64 11.36
CA GLY A 23 -0.87 31.80 10.59
C GLY A 23 -1.29 30.34 10.43
N ILE A 24 -2.45 29.91 10.92
CA ILE A 24 -2.97 28.57 10.63
C ILE A 24 -3.55 28.62 9.22
N GLY A 25 -2.66 28.66 8.23
CA GLY A 25 -3.00 28.27 6.88
C GLY A 25 -3.70 26.93 6.99
N THR A 26 -4.87 26.83 6.38
CA THR A 26 -5.56 25.57 6.16
C THR A 26 -4.53 24.62 5.56
N ALA A 27 -3.94 23.76 6.39
CA ALA A 27 -3.28 22.56 5.93
C ALA A 27 -4.41 21.70 5.38
N THR A 28 -4.85 22.03 4.16
CA THR A 28 -5.49 21.06 3.29
C THR A 28 -4.58 19.85 3.38
N ALA A 29 -5.11 18.73 3.87
CA ALA A 29 -4.47 17.45 3.72
C ALA A 29 -4.33 17.21 2.21
N ALA A 30 -3.34 17.84 1.60
CA ALA A 30 -2.84 17.43 0.32
C ALA A 30 -2.46 15.97 0.55
N PRO A 31 -2.96 15.03 -0.27
CA PRO A 31 -2.47 13.67 -0.20
C PRO A 31 -0.95 13.79 -0.21
N ILE A 32 -0.28 13.12 0.72
CA ILE A 32 1.18 13.18 0.90
C ILE A 32 1.81 12.45 -0.30
N ILE A 33 1.63 13.00 -1.49
CA ILE A 33 2.33 12.68 -2.70
C ILE A 33 3.62 13.46 -2.54
N ARG A 34 4.58 12.83 -1.87
CA ARG A 34 5.95 13.29 -1.71
C ARG A 34 6.70 13.18 -3.05
N ASN A 35 6.17 13.82 -4.09
CA ASN A 35 6.79 13.87 -5.40
C ASN A 35 7.67 15.12 -5.50
N ASN A 36 8.95 14.88 -5.73
CA ASN A 36 9.84 15.90 -6.26
C ASN A 36 9.47 16.15 -7.74
N ASN A 37 9.88 17.30 -8.32
CA ASN A 37 9.63 17.63 -9.74
C ASN A 37 10.45 16.79 -10.74
N GLU A 38 10.91 15.60 -10.34
CA GLU A 38 11.70 14.71 -11.17
C GLU A 38 10.84 14.13 -12.32
N PRO A 39 11.37 14.05 -13.56
CA PRO A 39 10.59 13.72 -14.74
C PRO A 39 10.02 12.30 -14.74
N ASP A 40 10.71 11.35 -14.10
CA ASP A 40 10.28 9.96 -13.88
C ASP A 40 9.01 9.86 -13.00
N ARG A 41 8.76 10.86 -12.16
CA ARG A 41 7.60 10.92 -11.26
C ARG A 41 6.33 11.46 -11.92
N LYS A 42 6.43 12.08 -13.10
CA LYS A 42 5.25 12.66 -13.79
C LYS A 42 4.40 11.59 -14.46
N GLY A 43 5.02 10.73 -15.25
CA GLY A 43 4.30 9.72 -16.00
C GLY A 43 3.39 10.27 -17.10
N GLN A 44 2.27 9.59 -17.39
CA GLN A 44 1.34 10.05 -18.43
C GLN A 44 0.34 11.07 -17.85
N VAL A 45 0.64 12.35 -18.05
CA VAL A 45 -0.16 13.47 -17.54
C VAL A 45 -1.59 13.41 -18.07
N GLY A 46 -2.57 13.57 -17.19
CA GLY A 46 -4.00 13.57 -17.53
C GLY A 46 -4.60 12.17 -17.74
N LYS A 47 -3.88 11.10 -17.40
CA LYS A 47 -4.39 9.73 -17.41
C LYS A 47 -4.49 9.18 -15.98
N ARG A 48 -5.40 8.24 -15.77
CA ARG A 48 -5.52 7.46 -14.53
C ARG A 48 -5.60 5.98 -14.88
N TYR A 49 -4.62 5.19 -14.47
CA TYR A 49 -4.61 3.76 -14.76
C TYR A 49 -5.38 2.96 -13.71
N ALA A 50 -6.08 1.94 -14.16
CA ALA A 50 -6.74 0.97 -13.31
C ALA A 50 -6.60 -0.43 -13.93
N MET A 51 -6.50 -1.44 -13.07
CA MET A 51 -6.52 -2.85 -13.45
C MET A 51 -7.72 -3.51 -12.79
N VAL A 52 -8.54 -4.20 -13.58
CA VAL A 52 -9.70 -4.95 -13.10
C VAL A 52 -9.49 -6.43 -13.41
N VAL A 53 -9.59 -7.27 -12.39
CA VAL A 53 -9.45 -8.72 -12.49
C VAL A 53 -10.80 -9.37 -12.23
N ASP A 54 -11.38 -10.01 -13.25
CA ASP A 54 -12.63 -10.77 -13.10
C ASP A 54 -12.35 -12.14 -12.47
N LEU A 55 -12.60 -12.24 -11.16
CA LEU A 55 -12.35 -13.45 -10.38
C LEU A 55 -13.19 -14.65 -10.83
N ARG A 56 -14.34 -14.43 -11.49
CA ARG A 56 -15.21 -15.52 -11.98
C ARG A 56 -14.56 -16.29 -13.13
N LYS A 57 -13.62 -15.67 -13.84
CA LYS A 57 -12.88 -16.27 -14.94
C LYS A 57 -11.51 -16.78 -14.50
N CYS A 58 -11.11 -16.52 -13.25
CA CYS A 58 -9.81 -16.95 -12.74
C CYS A 58 -9.86 -18.44 -12.37
N VAL A 59 -9.23 -19.28 -13.19
CA VAL A 59 -9.12 -20.73 -12.96
C VAL A 59 -7.85 -21.12 -12.19
N GLY A 60 -7.03 -20.16 -11.76
CA GLY A 60 -5.81 -20.44 -11.01
C GLY A 60 -4.63 -20.97 -11.84
N CYS A 61 -4.59 -20.75 -13.16
CA CYS A 61 -3.55 -21.28 -14.05
C CYS A 61 -2.12 -20.74 -13.83
N GLN A 62 -1.93 -19.76 -12.94
CA GLN A 62 -0.65 -19.11 -12.64
C GLN A 62 0.06 -18.42 -13.83
N ALA A 63 -0.59 -18.30 -14.99
CA ALA A 63 0.03 -17.66 -16.16
C ALA A 63 0.41 -16.20 -15.90
N CYS A 64 -0.40 -15.46 -15.14
CA CYS A 64 -0.09 -14.08 -14.74
C CYS A 64 1.15 -13.97 -13.84
N THR A 65 1.36 -14.96 -12.96
CA THR A 65 2.54 -15.06 -12.09
C THR A 65 3.80 -15.23 -12.94
N VAL A 66 3.78 -16.18 -13.88
CA VAL A 66 4.92 -16.47 -14.78
C VAL A 66 5.21 -15.29 -15.70
N ALA A 67 4.19 -14.73 -16.35
CA ALA A 67 4.35 -13.60 -17.26
C ALA A 67 4.97 -12.39 -16.55
N CYS A 68 4.51 -12.08 -15.33
CA CYS A 68 5.05 -10.97 -14.56
C CYS A 68 6.52 -11.18 -14.17
N SER A 69 6.90 -12.41 -13.82
CA SER A 69 8.28 -12.76 -13.46
C SER A 69 9.22 -12.68 -14.65
N ILE A 70 8.79 -13.11 -15.84
CA ILE A 70 9.59 -13.02 -17.08
C ILE A 70 9.78 -11.56 -17.48
N GLU A 71 8.70 -10.78 -17.52
CA GLU A 71 8.75 -9.39 -17.97
C GLU A 71 9.59 -8.50 -17.04
N ASN A 72 9.42 -8.68 -15.73
CA ASN A 72 10.04 -7.80 -14.73
C ASN A 72 11.26 -8.42 -14.05
N GLN A 73 11.73 -9.57 -14.54
CA GLN A 73 12.90 -10.30 -14.05
C GLN A 73 12.94 -10.37 -12.51
N ALA A 74 11.82 -10.80 -11.91
CA ALA A 74 11.75 -10.92 -10.46
C ALA A 74 12.78 -11.96 -9.97
N PRO A 75 13.48 -11.72 -8.84
CA PRO A 75 14.41 -12.68 -8.27
C PRO A 75 13.73 -14.02 -8.00
N ILE A 76 14.51 -15.10 -8.07
CA ILE A 76 14.00 -16.45 -7.81
C ILE A 76 13.43 -16.52 -6.39
N GLY A 77 12.22 -17.08 -6.26
CA GLY A 77 11.51 -17.18 -4.98
C GLY A 77 10.71 -15.93 -4.61
N GLN A 78 10.84 -14.83 -5.36
CA GLN A 78 10.06 -13.61 -5.17
C GLN A 78 9.11 -13.39 -6.35
N PHE A 79 7.87 -12.99 -6.06
CA PHE A 79 6.83 -12.80 -7.07
C PHE A 79 6.10 -11.48 -6.83
N ARG A 80 5.95 -10.68 -7.89
CA ARG A 80 5.15 -9.44 -7.86
C ARG A 80 3.64 -9.71 -7.99
N THR A 81 3.28 -10.87 -8.54
CA THR A 81 1.90 -11.35 -8.65
C THR A 81 1.85 -12.78 -8.13
N THR A 82 0.93 -13.10 -7.23
CA THR A 82 0.72 -14.47 -6.74
C THR A 82 -0.76 -14.83 -6.80
N VAL A 83 -1.11 -16.04 -7.24
CA VAL A 83 -2.50 -16.51 -7.16
C VAL A 83 -2.65 -17.41 -5.94
N LYS A 84 -3.43 -16.96 -4.96
CA LYS A 84 -3.73 -17.71 -3.73
C LYS A 84 -5.05 -18.45 -3.89
N GLN A 85 -5.08 -19.70 -3.44
CA GLN A 85 -6.30 -20.50 -3.36
C GLN A 85 -6.83 -20.43 -1.94
N TYR A 86 -8.10 -20.07 -1.81
CA TYR A 86 -8.80 -20.03 -0.53
C TYR A 86 -9.96 -21.01 -0.55
N GLU A 87 -10.07 -21.81 0.51
CA GLU A 87 -11.24 -22.65 0.75
C GLU A 87 -12.11 -21.95 1.78
N VAL A 88 -13.36 -21.69 1.41
CA VAL A 88 -14.36 -21.09 2.28
C VAL A 88 -15.40 -22.15 2.57
N ARG A 89 -15.56 -22.45 3.87
CA ARG A 89 -16.68 -23.26 4.35
C ARG A 89 -17.86 -22.33 4.55
N LEU A 90 -18.91 -22.56 3.78
CA LEU A 90 -20.17 -21.86 3.94
C LEU A 90 -21.04 -22.70 4.87
N SER A 91 -21.34 -22.15 6.04
CA SER A 91 -22.28 -22.73 6.98
C SER A 91 -23.58 -21.94 6.89
N ASP A 92 -24.65 -22.60 6.46
CA ASP A 92 -25.97 -21.98 6.32
C ASP A 92 -26.72 -21.88 7.66
N GLY A 93 -26.02 -22.09 8.79
CA GLY A 93 -26.61 -22.15 10.13
C GLY A 93 -27.38 -23.44 10.42
N THR A 94 -27.44 -24.38 9.48
CA THR A 94 -28.06 -25.71 9.64
C THR A 94 -27.01 -26.80 9.82
N THR A 95 -27.33 -27.84 10.60
CA THR A 95 -26.43 -28.99 10.90
C THR A 95 -26.16 -29.95 9.72
N ALA A 96 -26.59 -29.59 8.51
CA ALA A 96 -26.38 -30.39 7.31
C ALA A 96 -25.17 -29.87 6.53
N THR A 97 -24.16 -30.74 6.37
CA THR A 97 -23.00 -30.69 5.45
C THR A 97 -22.51 -29.28 5.04
N GLU A 98 -21.41 -28.83 5.64
CA GLU A 98 -20.76 -27.59 5.21
C GLU A 98 -20.29 -27.68 3.75
N GLU A 99 -20.78 -26.79 2.90
CA GLU A 99 -20.35 -26.70 1.51
C GLU A 99 -18.97 -26.01 1.46
N VAL A 100 -17.98 -26.68 0.87
CA VAL A 100 -16.63 -26.12 0.68
C VAL A 100 -16.52 -25.54 -0.72
N LYS A 101 -16.26 -24.23 -0.82
CA LYS A 101 -15.99 -23.55 -2.10
C LYS A 101 -14.55 -23.07 -2.16
N SER A 102 -13.93 -23.29 -3.32
CA SER A 102 -12.56 -22.84 -3.60
C SER A 102 -12.57 -21.59 -4.47
N PHE A 103 -11.84 -20.57 -4.04
CA PHE A 103 -11.68 -19.30 -4.75
C PHE A 103 -10.22 -19.05 -5.10
N MET A 104 -9.99 -18.63 -6.34
CA MET A 104 -8.67 -18.22 -6.83
C MET A 104 -8.57 -16.70 -6.76
N LEU A 105 -7.64 -16.19 -5.97
CA LEU A 105 -7.45 -14.76 -5.75
C LEU A 105 -6.03 -14.34 -6.17
N PRO A 106 -5.90 -13.70 -7.35
CA PRO A 106 -4.67 -13.01 -7.73
C PRO A 106 -4.40 -11.83 -6.78
N ARG A 107 -3.22 -11.82 -6.17
CA ARG A 107 -2.71 -10.79 -5.28
C ARG A 107 -1.52 -10.12 -5.94
N LEU A 108 -1.65 -8.82 -6.19
CA LEU A 108 -0.64 -7.95 -6.80
C LEU A 108 -0.64 -6.59 -6.09
N CYS A 109 0.30 -5.72 -6.47
CA CYS A 109 0.29 -4.32 -6.03
C CYS A 109 -0.94 -3.60 -6.61
N ASN A 110 -1.79 -3.05 -5.75
CA ASN A 110 -3.01 -2.36 -6.17
C ASN A 110 -2.79 -0.90 -6.59
N HIS A 111 -1.55 -0.38 -6.49
CA HIS A 111 -1.23 1.04 -6.75
C HIS A 111 -2.22 2.00 -6.07
N CYS A 112 -2.39 1.82 -4.75
CA CYS A 112 -3.40 2.49 -3.95
C CYS A 112 -3.41 4.02 -4.13
N GLU A 113 -4.58 4.65 -4.02
CA GLU A 113 -4.74 6.11 -4.02
C GLU A 113 -3.93 6.78 -2.91
N ASN A 114 -4.01 6.22 -1.70
CA ASN A 114 -3.28 6.65 -0.52
C ASN A 114 -2.35 5.52 -0.08
N PRO A 115 -1.19 5.35 -0.75
CA PRO A 115 -0.33 4.20 -0.54
C PRO A 115 0.45 4.32 0.79
N PRO A 116 0.20 3.45 1.79
CA PRO A 116 0.91 3.51 3.06
C PRO A 116 2.42 3.26 2.87
N CYS A 117 2.79 2.46 1.88
CA CYS A 117 4.17 2.16 1.53
C CYS A 117 4.98 3.38 1.04
N VAL A 118 4.34 4.42 0.50
CA VAL A 118 5.00 5.69 0.12
C VAL A 118 5.24 6.54 1.36
N ALA A 119 4.23 6.68 2.22
CA ALA A 119 4.30 7.53 3.41
C ALA A 119 5.39 7.09 4.40
N VAL A 120 5.64 5.79 4.51
CA VAL A 120 6.65 5.23 5.43
C VAL A 120 8.09 5.24 4.89
N CYS A 121 8.31 5.58 3.62
CA CYS A 121 9.63 5.51 3.02
C CYS A 121 10.50 6.73 3.43
N PRO A 122 11.56 6.56 4.25
CA PRO A 122 12.32 7.68 4.79
C PRO A 122 13.11 8.44 3.72
N VAL A 123 13.54 7.74 2.68
CA VAL A 123 14.35 8.26 1.56
C VAL A 123 13.54 8.59 0.32
N GLN A 124 12.20 8.47 0.39
CA GLN A 124 11.27 8.69 -0.73
C GLN A 124 11.66 7.91 -2.02
N ALA A 125 12.18 6.69 -1.84
CA ALA A 125 12.45 5.75 -2.93
C ALA A 125 11.16 5.15 -3.49
N THR A 126 10.13 4.98 -2.65
CA THR A 126 8.78 4.63 -3.12
C THR A 126 7.98 5.92 -3.31
N PHE A 127 7.36 6.07 -4.48
CA PHE A 127 6.60 7.26 -4.85
C PHE A 127 5.40 6.88 -5.72
N GLN A 128 4.44 7.78 -5.87
CA GLN A 128 3.27 7.59 -6.71
C GLN A 128 3.32 8.60 -7.85
N ARG A 129 3.27 8.14 -9.11
CA ARG A 129 3.24 9.02 -10.27
C ARG A 129 1.90 9.76 -10.40
N GLU A 130 1.86 10.84 -11.18
CA GLU A 130 0.61 11.60 -11.41
C GLU A 130 -0.49 10.75 -12.06
N ASP A 131 -0.12 9.68 -12.78
CA ASP A 131 -1.06 8.73 -13.39
C ASP A 131 -1.61 7.67 -12.42
N GLY A 132 -1.22 7.75 -11.14
CA GLY A 132 -1.67 6.88 -10.06
C GLY A 132 -0.77 5.68 -9.79
N ILE A 133 0.22 5.40 -10.64
CA ILE A 133 1.08 4.22 -10.50
C ILE A 133 2.11 4.44 -9.39
N VAL A 134 2.05 3.60 -8.36
CA VAL A 134 3.10 3.49 -7.33
C VAL A 134 4.34 2.78 -7.89
N MET A 135 5.49 3.45 -7.84
CA MET A 135 6.79 2.99 -8.35
C MET A 135 7.85 2.96 -7.24
N VAL A 136 8.98 2.29 -7.52
CA VAL A 136 10.15 2.24 -6.65
C VAL A 136 11.38 2.61 -7.45
N ASP A 137 12.13 3.59 -6.95
CA ASP A 137 13.48 3.87 -7.37
C ASP A 137 14.46 2.97 -6.59
N ASN A 138 15.05 2.00 -7.27
CA ASN A 138 16.03 1.09 -6.66
C ASN A 138 17.32 1.81 -6.29
N SER A 139 17.72 2.87 -7.03
CA SER A 139 18.97 3.60 -6.77
C SER A 139 18.93 4.40 -5.47
N ARG A 140 17.74 4.82 -5.05
CA ARG A 140 17.49 5.54 -3.79
C ARG A 140 17.12 4.62 -2.63
N CYS A 141 16.80 3.35 -2.90
CA CYS A 141 16.33 2.44 -1.86
C CYS A 141 17.47 2.06 -0.92
N VAL A 142 17.25 2.19 0.39
CA VAL A 142 18.22 1.81 1.44
C VAL A 142 17.86 0.49 2.14
N ALA A 143 17.00 -0.32 1.52
CA ALA A 143 16.56 -1.64 2.01
C ALA A 143 16.00 -1.69 3.46
N CYS A 144 15.47 -0.58 3.99
CA CYS A 144 14.92 -0.51 5.36
C CYS A 144 13.64 -1.34 5.62
N ALA A 145 13.03 -1.94 4.58
CA ALA A 145 11.85 -2.81 4.65
C ALA A 145 10.56 -2.25 5.27
N TYR A 146 10.48 -0.96 5.65
CA TYR A 146 9.24 -0.38 6.17
C TYR A 146 8.07 -0.44 5.18
N CYS A 147 8.36 -0.27 3.89
CA CYS A 147 7.34 -0.38 2.85
C CYS A 147 6.80 -1.82 2.66
N VAL A 148 7.56 -2.84 3.09
CA VAL A 148 7.11 -4.24 3.10
C VAL A 148 6.08 -4.43 4.19
N GLN A 149 6.40 -4.02 5.41
CA GLN A 149 5.50 -4.13 6.56
C GLN A 149 4.25 -3.26 6.45
N ALA A 150 4.36 -2.09 5.80
CA ALA A 150 3.23 -1.17 5.65
C ALA A 150 2.21 -1.61 4.59
N CYS A 151 2.54 -2.57 3.72
CA CYS A 151 1.65 -2.96 2.63
C CYS A 151 0.58 -3.94 3.12
N PRO A 152 -0.72 -3.59 3.11
CA PRO A 152 -1.78 -4.48 3.60
C PRO A 152 -2.06 -5.66 2.67
N TYR A 153 -1.40 -5.70 1.52
CA TYR A 153 -1.57 -6.75 0.50
C TYR A 153 -0.38 -7.70 0.41
N ASP A 154 0.67 -7.48 1.20
CA ASP A 154 1.96 -8.20 1.11
C ASP A 154 2.56 -8.18 -0.31
N ALA A 155 2.24 -7.15 -1.10
CA ALA A 155 2.68 -7.01 -2.48
C ALA A 155 4.12 -6.49 -2.64
N ARG A 156 4.92 -6.53 -1.57
CA ARG A 156 6.24 -5.92 -1.47
C ARG A 156 7.21 -6.93 -0.89
N PHE A 157 8.43 -6.95 -1.43
CA PHE A 157 9.53 -7.75 -0.93
C PHE A 157 10.82 -6.93 -1.08
N ILE A 158 11.86 -7.32 -0.34
CA ILE A 158 13.21 -6.78 -0.55
C ILE A 158 13.87 -7.59 -1.66
N ASN A 159 14.36 -6.89 -2.67
CA ASN A 159 15.22 -7.48 -3.67
C ASN A 159 16.64 -7.50 -3.10
N GLU A 160 17.24 -8.67 -2.95
CA GLU A 160 18.62 -8.78 -2.45
C GLU A 160 19.66 -8.38 -3.51
N SER A 161 19.25 -8.32 -4.78
CA SER A 161 20.14 -8.00 -5.91
C SER A 161 20.19 -6.52 -6.28
N THR A 162 19.30 -5.68 -5.74
CA THR A 162 19.18 -4.24 -6.04
C THR A 162 18.82 -3.43 -4.80
#